data_AF-A0A7Y9EZF3-F1
#
_entry.id   AF-A0A7Y9EZF3-F1
#
_cell.length_a   1.000
_cell.length_b   1.000
_cell.length_c   1.000
_cell.angle_alpha   90.00
_cell.angle_beta   90.00
_cell.angle_gamma   90.00
#
_symmetry.space_group_name_H-M   'P 1'
#
loop_
_entity.id
_entity.type
_entity.pdbx_description
1 polymer ?
#
loop_
_entity_poly.entity_id
_entity_poly.type
_entity_poly.pdbx_seq_one_letter_code
_entity_poly.pdbx_strand_id
1 'polypeptide(L)'
;MSPTLRAATYELDFDDLYARMWDIATDDRGDQTRLYEPTPRGALKWLIADLAGPPAESGRTMPENDAIRRQAHRVLKDEGWAERVSDTRFRLLRPPSKADEFAALHTLMSVIPAGRWTTYGDVGSLVDVHSRGLGSHIKNCPRCPNAVRVLTSGGQRHGSGFRWSNPDRNDDPNDVLEQEGVRFENGRAAVEQYLPALELARLFAARQGRQESFDWPTIEWVKVPIDRETQEPNGSPIRMRHFLDCSHWFRGADDRLLGEPPLLATNDQMRGLPACLTCVAKAKSANNPGRGPRMTADSPAPATIPKASRFPRPRDTATDGIALIAVRREQRFLRQHLLGDRTEAPCAICDRLLPPRLLVAAHIAPRYSLGEAERLDFTSAAMLACRLGCDALFEHGYIAVDDEGHLVAHRDAESAALSLSVSELVGRRVAAFGPATAPRFSSHRTLHQS
;
A
#
# COMPACT_ATOMS: atom_id res chain seq x y z
N MET A 1 -1.14 19.12 -19.75
CA MET A 1 -0.08 18.11 -19.55
C MET A 1 1.04 18.83 -18.83
N SER A 2 1.59 18.26 -17.76
CA SER A 2 2.74 18.87 -17.11
C SER A 2 3.95 18.81 -18.04
N PRO A 3 4.76 19.87 -18.13
CA PRO A 3 5.95 19.85 -18.97
C PRO A 3 7.00 18.90 -18.41
N THR A 4 7.42 17.90 -19.20
CA THR A 4 8.58 17.07 -18.86
C THR A 4 9.88 17.84 -19.15
N LEU A 5 10.70 18.04 -18.13
CA LEU A 5 12.02 18.65 -18.22
C LEU A 5 13.05 17.58 -18.61
N ARG A 6 13.94 17.87 -19.57
CA ARG A 6 14.80 16.85 -20.18
C ARG A 6 16.25 17.29 -20.31
N ALA A 7 17.20 16.45 -19.94
CA ALA A 7 18.62 16.65 -20.26
C ALA A 7 19.34 15.32 -20.46
N ALA A 8 19.98 15.12 -21.61
CA ALA A 8 20.58 13.85 -21.99
C ALA A 8 19.57 12.69 -21.83
N THR A 9 19.84 11.72 -20.95
CA THR A 9 18.97 10.58 -20.65
C THR A 9 18.04 10.83 -19.45
N TYR A 10 18.12 11.99 -18.81
CA TYR A 10 17.36 12.32 -17.61
C TYR A 10 16.06 13.03 -17.99
N GLU A 11 14.97 12.57 -17.40
CA GLU A 11 13.63 13.13 -17.54
C GLU A 11 13.08 13.42 -16.15
N LEU A 12 12.43 14.57 -15.99
CA LEU A 12 11.80 15.00 -14.76
C LEU A 12 10.41 15.54 -15.05
N ASP A 13 9.38 15.03 -14.39
CA ASP A 13 8.07 15.65 -14.39
C ASP A 13 8.11 16.95 -13.57
N PHE A 14 7.64 18.05 -14.15
CA PHE A 14 7.63 19.34 -13.49
C PHE A 14 6.68 19.37 -12.29
N ASP A 15 5.56 18.64 -12.35
CA ASP A 15 4.57 18.63 -11.26
C ASP A 15 5.17 17.96 -10.01
N ASP A 16 5.93 16.87 -10.17
CA ASP A 16 6.67 16.21 -9.08
C ASP A 16 7.69 17.16 -8.43
N LEU A 17 8.42 17.91 -9.26
CA LEU A 17 9.37 18.92 -8.77
C LEU A 17 8.65 20.04 -8.00
N TYR A 18 7.54 20.54 -8.52
CA TYR A 18 6.77 21.62 -7.93
C TYR A 18 6.13 21.20 -6.60
N ALA A 19 5.61 19.97 -6.51
CA ALA A 19 5.07 19.41 -5.27
C ALA A 19 6.14 19.32 -4.16
N ARG A 20 7.34 18.85 -4.49
CA ARG A 20 8.46 18.81 -3.53
C ARG A 20 8.91 20.20 -3.09
N MET A 21 8.89 21.18 -3.99
CA MET A 21 9.13 22.57 -3.64
C MET A 21 8.04 23.11 -2.70
N TRP A 22 6.78 22.79 -2.95
CA TRP A 22 5.63 23.23 -2.16
C TRP A 22 5.64 22.68 -0.72
N ASP A 23 6.02 21.41 -0.55
CA ASP A 23 6.09 20.75 0.76
C ASP A 23 7.12 21.38 1.70
N ILE A 24 8.24 21.86 1.15
CA ILE A 24 9.32 22.47 1.93
C ILE A 24 9.27 24.00 1.94
N ALA A 25 8.28 24.60 1.26
CA ALA A 25 8.03 26.04 1.27
C ALA A 25 7.19 26.45 2.48
N THR A 26 7.44 27.64 3.00
CA THR A 26 6.78 28.16 4.20
C THR A 26 5.59 29.03 3.82
N ASP A 27 4.48 28.90 4.55
CA ASP A 27 3.38 29.87 4.50
C ASP A 27 3.72 31.07 5.39
N ASP A 28 4.26 32.13 4.78
CA ASP A 28 4.70 33.35 5.48
C ASP A 28 3.64 34.46 5.50
N ARG A 29 2.56 34.32 4.72
CA ARG A 29 1.60 35.40 4.43
C ARG A 29 0.14 35.05 4.71
N GLY A 30 -0.22 33.77 4.80
CA GLY A 30 -1.61 33.33 4.94
C GLY A 30 -2.49 33.63 3.72
N ASP A 31 -1.89 33.97 2.57
CA ASP A 31 -2.57 34.34 1.32
C ASP A 31 -2.65 33.18 0.33
N GLN A 32 -2.47 31.94 0.82
CA GLN A 32 -2.42 30.69 0.05
C GLN A 32 -1.22 30.58 -0.91
N THR A 33 -0.27 31.51 -0.87
CA THR A 33 1.04 31.36 -1.50
C THR A 33 2.05 30.81 -0.50
N ARG A 34 3.15 30.22 -0.98
CA ARG A 34 4.26 29.77 -0.12
C ARG A 34 5.59 30.30 -0.60
N LEU A 35 6.43 30.72 0.34
CA LEU A 35 7.81 31.10 0.05
C LEU A 35 8.71 29.87 0.08
N TYR A 36 9.21 29.50 -1.10
CA TYR A 36 10.27 28.52 -1.24
C TYR A 36 11.62 29.19 -1.01
N GLU A 37 12.21 28.89 0.15
CA GLU A 37 13.58 29.30 0.52
C GLU A 37 14.44 28.05 0.70
N PRO A 38 15.32 27.73 -0.27
CA PRO A 38 16.02 26.45 -0.27
C PRO A 38 17.02 26.37 0.87
N THR A 39 16.86 25.37 1.71
CA THR A 39 17.88 24.94 2.68
C THR A 39 19.05 24.23 1.96
N PRO A 40 20.20 23.99 2.61
CA PRO A 40 21.33 23.30 1.98
C PRO A 40 20.99 21.94 1.35
N ARG A 41 19.97 21.23 1.87
CA ARG A 41 19.45 19.97 1.32
C ARG A 41 18.20 20.16 0.44
N GLY A 42 17.47 21.27 0.61
CA GLY A 42 16.28 21.61 -0.15
C GLY A 42 16.56 22.45 -1.40
N ALA A 43 17.83 22.66 -1.78
CA ALA A 43 18.15 23.39 -3.01
C ALA A 43 17.68 22.64 -4.27
N LEU A 44 17.26 23.40 -5.29
CA LEU A 44 16.62 22.85 -6.48
C LEU A 44 17.48 21.78 -7.18
N LYS A 45 18.81 21.95 -7.18
CA LYS A 45 19.75 20.96 -7.72
C LYS A 45 19.68 19.60 -7.03
N TRP A 46 19.41 19.57 -5.73
CA TRP A 46 19.29 18.34 -4.94
C TRP A 46 17.94 17.68 -5.17
N LEU A 47 16.86 18.46 -5.26
CA LEU A 47 15.54 17.96 -5.64
C LEU A 47 15.57 17.33 -7.03
N ILE A 48 16.23 17.99 -7.99
CA ILE A 48 16.39 17.45 -9.36
C ILE A 48 17.21 16.16 -9.36
N ALA A 49 18.31 16.11 -8.58
CA ALA A 49 19.13 14.90 -8.49
C ALA A 49 18.36 13.74 -7.85
N ASP A 50 17.56 14.00 -6.82
CA ASP A 50 16.72 13.02 -6.14
C ASP A 50 15.63 12.46 -7.05
N LEU A 51 14.93 13.32 -7.79
CA LEU A 51 13.78 12.93 -8.62
C LEU A 51 14.18 12.34 -9.98
N ALA A 52 15.24 12.86 -10.61
CA ALA A 52 15.59 12.50 -12.00
C ALA A 52 16.95 11.80 -12.13
N GLY A 53 17.76 11.77 -11.07
CA GLY A 53 19.08 11.13 -11.07
C GLY A 53 20.28 11.85 -11.70
N PRO A 54 20.23 13.08 -12.29
CA PRO A 54 21.45 13.73 -12.76
C PRO A 54 22.35 14.13 -11.58
N PRO A 55 23.69 14.02 -11.72
CA PRO A 55 24.61 14.30 -10.62
C PRO A 55 24.50 15.75 -10.13
N ALA A 56 24.66 15.94 -8.83
CA ALA A 56 24.73 17.25 -8.19
C ALA A 56 25.88 17.26 -7.18
N GLU A 57 26.69 18.32 -7.22
CA GLU A 57 27.84 18.51 -6.34
C GLU A 57 27.79 19.89 -5.65
N SER A 58 28.48 20.02 -4.52
CA SER A 58 28.66 21.33 -3.89
C SER A 58 29.76 22.11 -4.62
N GLY A 59 29.56 23.41 -4.85
CA GLY A 59 30.56 24.26 -5.52
C GLY A 59 30.79 24.01 -7.01
N ARG A 60 30.12 23.02 -7.62
CA ARG A 60 30.27 22.68 -9.05
C ARG A 60 28.91 22.61 -9.76
N THR A 61 28.85 23.20 -10.95
CA THR A 61 27.67 23.12 -11.83
C THR A 61 27.79 21.89 -12.73
N MET A 62 26.82 20.97 -12.63
CA MET A 62 26.75 19.79 -13.48
C MET A 62 25.87 20.11 -14.71
N PRO A 63 26.36 19.92 -15.95
CA PRO A 63 25.65 20.37 -17.15
C PRO A 63 24.21 19.86 -17.30
N GLU A 64 23.97 18.58 -16.98
CA GLU A 64 22.67 17.92 -17.12
C GLU A 64 21.68 18.41 -16.06
N ASN A 65 22.12 18.49 -14.80
CA ASN A 65 21.31 19.02 -13.69
C ASN A 65 20.97 20.50 -13.93
N ASP A 66 21.96 21.29 -14.37
CA ASP A 66 21.78 22.70 -14.67
C ASP A 66 20.85 22.93 -15.88
N ALA A 67 20.87 22.04 -16.87
CA ALA A 67 19.93 22.06 -17.98
C ALA A 67 18.48 21.81 -17.54
N ILE A 68 18.22 20.86 -16.65
CA ILE A 68 16.90 20.62 -16.06
C ILE A 68 16.49 21.80 -15.17
N ARG A 69 17.42 22.31 -14.35
CA ARG A 69 17.19 23.47 -13.47
C ARG A 69 16.79 24.72 -14.24
N ARG A 70 17.43 25.00 -15.38
CA ARG A 70 17.06 26.10 -16.28
C ARG A 70 15.66 25.92 -16.86
N GLN A 71 15.28 24.71 -17.23
CA GLN A 71 13.93 24.42 -17.71
C GLN A 71 12.90 24.61 -16.59
N ALA A 72 13.17 24.13 -15.37
CA ALA A 72 12.32 24.35 -14.21
C ALA A 72 12.12 25.84 -13.92
N HIS A 73 13.20 26.64 -13.94
CA HIS A 73 13.11 28.09 -13.77
C HIS A 73 12.24 28.75 -14.85
N ARG A 74 12.34 28.27 -16.10
CA ARG A 74 11.53 28.76 -17.22
C ARG A 74 10.05 28.47 -16.99
N VAL A 75 9.69 27.23 -16.66
CA VAL A 75 8.30 26.84 -16.41
C VAL A 75 7.73 27.58 -15.19
N LEU A 76 8.50 27.67 -14.09
CA LEU A 76 8.09 28.40 -12.88
C LEU A 76 7.69 29.85 -13.18
N LYS A 77 8.49 30.55 -14.00
CA LYS A 77 8.32 31.96 -14.30
C LYS A 77 7.35 32.22 -15.45
N ASP A 78 7.59 31.56 -16.59
CA ASP A 78 6.96 31.91 -17.87
C ASP A 78 5.54 31.33 -17.96
N GLU A 79 5.23 30.27 -17.22
CA GLU A 79 3.89 29.68 -17.14
C GLU A 79 3.12 30.11 -15.87
N GLY A 80 3.66 31.06 -15.09
CA GLY A 80 2.95 31.69 -13.98
C GLY A 80 2.71 30.79 -12.75
N TRP A 81 3.59 29.81 -12.50
CA TRP A 81 3.51 28.93 -11.32
C TRP A 81 4.15 29.54 -10.07
N ALA A 82 5.14 30.42 -10.27
CA ALA A 82 5.85 31.08 -9.19
C ALA A 82 6.32 32.48 -9.58
N GLU A 83 6.31 33.40 -8.62
CA GLU A 83 7.02 34.67 -8.70
C GLU A 83 8.47 34.49 -8.25
N ARG A 84 9.42 35.00 -9.03
CA ARG A 84 10.83 34.93 -8.67
C ARG A 84 11.15 36.01 -7.63
N VAL A 85 11.58 35.59 -6.44
CA VAL A 85 12.06 36.49 -5.38
C VAL A 85 13.56 36.72 -5.50
N SER A 86 14.32 35.67 -5.83
CA SER A 86 15.76 35.75 -6.20
C SER A 86 16.16 34.56 -7.07
N ASP A 87 17.44 34.41 -7.38
CA ASP A 87 17.99 33.28 -8.17
C ASP A 87 17.70 31.90 -7.59
N THR A 88 17.46 31.84 -6.28
CA THR A 88 17.25 30.62 -5.51
C THR A 88 15.90 30.60 -4.81
N ARG A 89 15.20 31.73 -4.72
CA ARG A 89 13.95 31.86 -3.97
C ARG A 89 12.78 32.15 -4.89
N PHE A 90 11.69 31.44 -4.65
CA PHE A 90 10.47 31.53 -5.43
C PHE A 90 9.28 31.67 -4.49
N ARG A 91 8.32 32.52 -4.84
CA ARG A 91 7.00 32.52 -4.23
C ARG A 91 6.08 31.68 -5.09
N LEU A 92 5.68 30.53 -4.57
CA LEU A 92 4.80 29.59 -5.23
C LEU A 92 3.36 30.11 -5.13
N LEU A 93 2.74 30.41 -6.28
CA LEU A 93 1.52 31.22 -6.34
C LEU A 93 0.24 30.41 -6.13
N ARG A 94 0.32 29.10 -6.24
CA ARG A 94 -0.83 28.21 -6.12
C ARG A 94 -0.37 26.85 -5.62
N PRO A 95 -1.18 26.14 -4.83
CA PRO A 95 -0.89 24.75 -4.52
C PRO A 95 -0.74 23.95 -5.82
N PRO A 96 0.10 22.89 -5.83
CA PRO A 96 0.12 21.95 -6.94
C PRO A 96 -1.32 21.60 -7.32
N SER A 97 -1.63 21.67 -8.61
CA SER A 97 -3.01 21.61 -9.06
C SER A 97 -3.64 20.28 -8.62
N LYS A 98 -4.96 20.27 -8.34
CA LYS A 98 -5.75 19.07 -8.01
C LYS A 98 -5.58 17.89 -9.00
N ALA A 99 -4.91 18.06 -10.13
CA ALA A 99 -4.52 16.96 -11.01
C ALA A 99 -3.62 15.92 -10.31
N ASP A 100 -2.85 16.32 -9.29
CA ASP A 100 -1.95 15.42 -8.55
C ASP A 100 -2.63 14.76 -7.33
N GLU A 101 -3.64 15.40 -6.73
CA GLU A 101 -4.48 14.81 -5.68
C GLU A 101 -5.16 13.50 -6.16
N PHE A 102 -5.43 13.43 -7.47
CA PHE A 102 -6.13 12.31 -8.09
C PHE A 102 -5.26 11.41 -8.98
N ALA A 103 -3.93 11.58 -9.00
CA ALA A 103 -3.04 10.71 -9.76
C ALA A 103 -3.09 9.26 -9.23
N ALA A 104 -3.11 9.10 -7.90
CA ALA A 104 -3.37 7.82 -7.24
C ALA A 104 -4.74 7.27 -7.61
N LEU A 105 -5.77 8.12 -7.68
CA LEU A 105 -7.12 7.74 -8.11
C LEU A 105 -7.15 7.23 -9.56
N HIS A 106 -6.56 7.94 -10.52
CA HIS A 106 -6.58 7.53 -11.93
C HIS A 106 -5.87 6.19 -12.12
N THR A 107 -4.76 5.99 -11.41
CA THR A 107 -4.03 4.71 -11.41
C THR A 107 -4.84 3.60 -10.73
N LEU A 108 -5.49 3.90 -9.60
CA LEU A 108 -6.38 2.98 -8.88
C LEU A 108 -7.58 2.55 -9.72
N MET A 109 -8.20 3.48 -10.46
CA MET A 109 -9.34 3.17 -11.32
C MET A 109 -8.95 2.31 -12.53
N SER A 110 -7.71 2.46 -13.02
CA SER A 110 -7.19 1.64 -14.13
C SER A 110 -7.05 0.16 -13.79
N VAL A 111 -6.89 -0.19 -12.51
CA VAL A 111 -6.74 -1.59 -12.06
C VAL A 111 -8.05 -2.30 -11.77
N ILE A 112 -9.19 -1.60 -11.79
CA ILE A 112 -10.51 -2.23 -11.64
C ILE A 112 -10.78 -3.04 -12.91
N PRO A 113 -10.85 -4.38 -12.88
CA PRO A 113 -10.95 -5.20 -14.08
C PRO A 113 -12.39 -5.22 -14.63
N ALA A 114 -12.54 -5.55 -15.92
CA ALA A 114 -13.85 -5.76 -16.53
C ALA A 114 -14.61 -6.90 -15.84
N GLY A 115 -15.93 -6.79 -15.78
CA GLY A 115 -16.78 -7.76 -15.09
C GLY A 115 -16.70 -7.70 -13.57
N ARG A 116 -15.99 -6.71 -13.02
CA ARG A 116 -15.95 -6.39 -11.59
C ARG A 116 -16.37 -4.93 -11.36
N TRP A 117 -16.92 -4.65 -10.19
CA TRP A 117 -17.36 -3.30 -9.79
C TRP A 117 -16.90 -2.99 -8.36
N THR A 118 -16.72 -1.71 -8.02
CA THR A 118 -16.34 -1.25 -6.66
C THR A 118 -17.23 -0.08 -6.24
N THR A 119 -17.02 0.48 -5.04
CA THR A 119 -17.83 1.61 -4.55
C THR A 119 -17.05 2.91 -4.43
N TYR A 120 -17.76 4.04 -4.52
CA TYR A 120 -17.19 5.36 -4.19
C TYR A 120 -16.61 5.42 -2.76
N GLY A 121 -17.17 4.65 -1.82
CA GLY A 121 -16.65 4.56 -0.46
C GLY A 121 -15.28 3.89 -0.40
N ASP A 122 -15.15 2.75 -1.07
CA ASP A 122 -13.90 1.98 -1.10
C ASP A 122 -12.80 2.70 -1.86
N VAL A 123 -13.12 3.28 -3.02
CA VAL A 123 -12.16 4.11 -3.77
C VAL A 123 -11.70 5.30 -2.94
N GLY A 124 -12.62 6.02 -2.28
CA GLY A 124 -12.28 7.18 -1.44
C GLY A 124 -11.41 6.83 -0.23
N SER A 125 -11.61 5.64 0.35
CA SER A 125 -10.81 5.17 1.48
C SER A 125 -9.33 4.90 1.15
N LEU A 126 -9.00 4.70 -0.14
CA LEU A 126 -7.65 4.35 -0.59
C LEU A 126 -6.84 5.53 -1.09
N VAL A 127 -7.49 6.61 -1.51
CA VAL A 127 -6.83 7.82 -2.05
C VAL A 127 -6.86 8.99 -1.08
N ASP A 128 -7.29 8.76 0.16
CA ASP A 128 -7.47 9.78 1.22
C ASP A 128 -8.34 10.98 0.78
N VAL A 129 -9.35 10.73 -0.06
CA VAL A 129 -10.32 11.74 -0.53
C VAL A 129 -11.73 11.39 -0.06
N HIS A 130 -12.43 12.35 0.55
CA HIS A 130 -13.82 12.18 0.98
C HIS A 130 -14.78 11.87 -0.20
N SER A 131 -15.70 10.92 0.01
CA SER A 131 -16.57 10.32 -1.03
C SER A 131 -17.46 11.30 -1.82
N ARG A 132 -17.86 12.44 -1.23
CA ARG A 132 -18.62 13.50 -1.94
C ARG A 132 -17.75 14.27 -2.94
N GLY A 133 -16.49 14.54 -2.60
CA GLY A 133 -15.52 15.17 -3.51
C GLY A 133 -15.15 14.24 -4.67
N LEU A 134 -15.03 12.94 -4.36
CA LEU A 134 -14.72 11.89 -5.33
C LEU A 134 -15.79 11.75 -6.43
N GLY A 135 -17.08 11.70 -6.06
CA GLY A 135 -18.16 11.59 -7.04
C GLY A 135 -18.24 12.79 -7.99
N SER A 136 -18.04 14.00 -7.45
CA SER A 136 -17.99 15.24 -8.25
C SER A 136 -16.78 15.25 -9.21
N HIS A 137 -15.63 14.75 -8.74
CA HIS A 137 -14.43 14.66 -9.58
C HIS A 137 -14.60 13.64 -10.71
N ILE A 138 -14.99 12.39 -10.40
CA ILE A 138 -15.16 11.33 -11.41
C ILE A 138 -16.14 11.77 -12.51
N LYS A 139 -17.21 12.48 -12.15
CA LYS A 139 -18.22 12.98 -13.09
C LYS A 139 -17.70 14.03 -14.06
N ASN A 140 -16.71 14.84 -13.65
CA ASN A 140 -16.21 15.97 -14.43
C ASN A 140 -14.78 15.75 -14.98
N CYS A 141 -14.13 14.63 -14.61
CA CYS A 141 -12.76 14.35 -14.99
C CYS A 141 -12.71 13.55 -16.31
N PRO A 142 -12.07 14.07 -17.37
CA PRO A 142 -11.96 13.38 -18.66
C PRO A 142 -10.95 12.22 -18.66
N ARG A 143 -10.22 12.02 -17.55
CA ARG A 143 -9.11 11.05 -17.43
C ARG A 143 -9.37 9.96 -16.40
N CYS A 144 -10.61 9.78 -15.93
CA CYS A 144 -10.96 8.71 -15.00
C CYS A 144 -11.28 7.42 -15.79
N PRO A 145 -10.33 6.48 -15.96
CA PRO A 145 -10.60 5.23 -16.65
C PRO A 145 -11.60 4.40 -15.85
N ASN A 146 -12.41 3.57 -16.51
CA ASN A 146 -13.30 2.61 -15.86
C ASN A 146 -14.28 3.21 -14.83
N ALA A 147 -14.61 4.50 -14.93
CA ALA A 147 -15.53 5.19 -14.01
C ALA A 147 -16.90 4.50 -13.89
N VAL A 148 -17.34 3.85 -14.96
CA VAL A 148 -18.58 3.07 -14.99
C VAL A 148 -18.60 1.92 -13.98
N ARG A 149 -17.44 1.36 -13.62
CA ARG A 149 -17.31 0.25 -12.66
C ARG A 149 -17.39 0.70 -11.20
N VAL A 150 -17.58 2.00 -10.93
CA VAL A 150 -17.71 2.55 -9.58
C VAL A 150 -19.19 2.86 -9.30
N LEU A 151 -19.80 2.08 -8.40
CA LEU A 151 -21.22 2.17 -8.04
C LEU A 151 -21.42 2.76 -6.64
N THR A 152 -22.67 3.06 -6.29
CA THR A 152 -23.07 3.38 -4.92
C THR A 152 -22.98 2.13 -4.02
N SER A 153 -22.97 2.32 -2.70
CA SER A 153 -22.72 1.24 -1.71
C SER A 153 -23.66 0.03 -1.80
N GLY A 154 -24.84 0.18 -2.43
CA GLY A 154 -25.76 -0.93 -2.66
C GLY A 154 -25.65 -1.58 -4.04
N GLY A 155 -24.63 -1.23 -4.83
CA GLY A 155 -24.42 -1.77 -6.18
C GLY A 155 -25.52 -1.44 -7.17
N GLN A 156 -26.33 -0.42 -6.90
CA GLN A 156 -27.45 -0.07 -7.79
C GLN A 156 -26.93 0.26 -9.19
N ARG A 157 -27.74 -0.11 -10.21
CA ARG A 157 -27.59 0.39 -11.57
C ARG A 157 -27.40 1.91 -11.58
N HIS A 158 -26.61 2.41 -12.52
CA HIS A 158 -26.45 3.83 -12.74
C HIS A 158 -27.81 4.45 -13.09
N GLY A 159 -28.25 5.42 -12.29
CA GLY A 159 -29.42 6.24 -12.61
C GLY A 159 -29.09 7.32 -13.66
N SER A 160 -30.08 8.15 -13.98
CA SER A 160 -29.97 9.23 -14.98
C SER A 160 -28.93 10.32 -14.68
N GLY A 161 -28.29 10.27 -13.50
CA GLY A 161 -27.27 11.22 -13.07
C GLY A 161 -25.84 10.89 -13.49
N PHE A 162 -25.57 9.66 -13.98
CA PHE A 162 -24.25 9.26 -14.48
C PHE A 162 -23.92 9.99 -15.79
N ARG A 163 -22.65 10.34 -15.97
CA ARG A 163 -22.13 10.96 -17.19
C ARG A 163 -20.76 10.38 -17.52
N TRP A 164 -20.54 10.07 -18.79
CA TRP A 164 -19.24 9.63 -19.27
C TRP A 164 -18.21 10.75 -19.19
N SER A 165 -16.97 10.37 -18.85
CA SER A 165 -15.81 11.25 -18.89
C SER A 165 -15.49 11.74 -20.32
N ASN A 166 -15.85 10.95 -21.33
CA ASN A 166 -15.81 11.36 -22.74
C ASN A 166 -17.20 11.91 -23.14
N PRO A 167 -17.34 13.21 -23.48
CA PRO A 167 -18.62 13.80 -23.84
C PRO A 167 -19.24 13.26 -25.14
N ASP A 168 -18.44 12.62 -26.00
CA ASP A 168 -18.92 12.04 -27.26
C ASP A 168 -19.48 10.61 -27.07
N ARG A 169 -19.34 10.05 -25.86
CA ARG A 169 -19.80 8.70 -25.53
C ARG A 169 -21.21 8.75 -24.96
N ASN A 170 -22.14 8.03 -25.58
CA ASN A 170 -23.58 8.08 -25.29
C ASN A 170 -24.24 6.69 -25.07
N ASP A 171 -23.47 5.61 -24.99
CA ASP A 171 -23.97 4.29 -24.63
C ASP A 171 -24.46 4.26 -23.17
N ASP A 172 -25.47 3.43 -22.88
CA ASP A 172 -25.99 3.30 -21.51
C ASP A 172 -24.90 2.66 -20.62
N PRO A 173 -24.51 3.30 -19.51
CA PRO A 173 -23.50 2.76 -18.59
C PRO A 173 -23.87 1.37 -18.04
N ASN A 174 -25.16 1.05 -17.92
CA ASN A 174 -25.60 -0.25 -17.45
C ASN A 174 -25.41 -1.33 -18.53
N ASP A 175 -25.69 -1.02 -19.79
CA ASP A 175 -25.45 -1.93 -20.92
C ASP A 175 -23.96 -2.22 -21.07
N VAL A 176 -23.10 -1.21 -20.86
CA VAL A 176 -21.64 -1.39 -20.88
C VAL A 176 -21.18 -2.32 -19.76
N LEU A 177 -21.70 -2.15 -18.55
CA LEU A 177 -21.36 -3.04 -17.43
C LEU A 177 -21.79 -4.48 -17.72
N GLU A 178 -22.97 -4.68 -18.29
CA GLU A 178 -23.45 -6.00 -18.69
C GLU A 178 -22.61 -6.63 -19.82
N GLN A 179 -22.20 -5.84 -20.81
CA GLN A 179 -21.28 -6.27 -21.87
C GLN A 179 -19.89 -6.64 -21.33
N GLU A 180 -19.42 -5.92 -20.30
CA GLU A 180 -18.21 -6.26 -19.56
C GLU A 180 -18.39 -7.50 -18.66
N GLY A 181 -19.62 -8.01 -18.54
CA GLY A 181 -19.95 -9.22 -17.82
C GLY A 181 -20.48 -9.00 -16.41
N VAL A 182 -20.72 -7.75 -15.97
CA VAL A 182 -21.37 -7.45 -14.69
C VAL A 182 -22.85 -7.81 -14.78
N ARG A 183 -23.26 -8.78 -13.98
CA ARG A 183 -24.66 -9.21 -13.87
C ARG A 183 -25.39 -8.30 -12.90
N PHE A 184 -26.66 -8.04 -13.20
CA PHE A 184 -27.53 -7.29 -12.32
C PHE A 184 -28.75 -8.13 -11.94
N GLU A 185 -28.96 -8.30 -10.63
CA GLU A 185 -30.13 -8.96 -10.05
C GLU A 185 -30.96 -7.94 -9.27
N ASN A 186 -32.25 -7.84 -9.57
CA ASN A 186 -33.15 -6.87 -8.93
C ASN A 186 -32.62 -5.41 -8.95
N GLY A 187 -31.97 -5.02 -10.06
CA GLY A 187 -31.41 -3.67 -10.24
C GLY A 187 -30.10 -3.40 -9.48
N ARG A 188 -29.45 -4.43 -8.93
CA ARG A 188 -28.16 -4.33 -8.24
C ARG A 188 -27.13 -5.26 -8.86
N ALA A 189 -25.90 -4.76 -9.00
CA ALA A 189 -24.78 -5.53 -9.51
C ALA A 189 -24.51 -6.71 -8.57
N ALA A 190 -24.19 -7.86 -9.17
CA ALA A 190 -24.02 -9.11 -8.45
C ALA A 190 -22.86 -8.96 -7.45
N VAL A 191 -23.10 -9.36 -6.21
CA VAL A 191 -22.23 -9.04 -5.09
C VAL A 191 -20.89 -9.79 -5.17
N GLU A 192 -20.88 -10.95 -5.83
CA GLU A 192 -19.69 -11.74 -6.14
C GLU A 192 -18.75 -11.05 -7.15
N GLN A 193 -19.27 -10.05 -7.88
CA GLN A 193 -18.47 -9.23 -8.80
C GLN A 193 -17.94 -7.96 -8.12
N TYR A 194 -18.26 -7.75 -6.84
CA TYR A 194 -17.74 -6.65 -6.05
C TYR A 194 -16.23 -6.77 -5.83
N LEU A 195 -15.54 -5.62 -5.85
CA LEU A 195 -14.11 -5.49 -5.63
C LEU A 195 -13.90 -4.59 -4.39
N PRO A 196 -13.65 -5.17 -3.20
CA PRO A 196 -13.53 -4.42 -1.96
C PRO A 196 -12.22 -3.64 -1.86
N ALA A 197 -12.18 -2.59 -1.03
CA ALA A 197 -11.04 -1.69 -0.84
C ALA A 197 -9.71 -2.43 -0.61
N LEU A 198 -9.69 -3.50 0.18
CA LEU A 198 -8.46 -4.27 0.44
C LEU A 198 -7.94 -4.99 -0.82
N GLU A 199 -8.82 -5.56 -1.65
CA GLU A 199 -8.44 -6.24 -2.89
C GLU A 199 -8.02 -5.21 -3.95
N LEU A 200 -8.74 -4.09 -4.03
CA LEU A 200 -8.37 -2.96 -4.87
C LEU A 200 -7.00 -2.37 -4.47
N ALA A 201 -6.71 -2.25 -3.17
CA ALA A 201 -5.40 -1.85 -2.64
C ALA A 201 -4.29 -2.85 -2.97
N ARG A 202 -4.60 -4.15 -2.97
CA ARG A 202 -3.65 -5.19 -3.39
C ARG A 202 -3.36 -5.13 -4.89
N LEU A 203 -4.38 -4.93 -5.74
CA LEU A 203 -4.19 -4.74 -7.18
C LEU A 203 -3.37 -3.48 -7.46
N PHE A 204 -3.62 -2.41 -6.71
CA PHE A 204 -2.88 -1.16 -6.78
C PHE A 204 -1.43 -1.31 -6.29
N ALA A 205 -1.21 -1.94 -5.15
CA ALA A 205 0.12 -2.23 -4.61
C ALA A 205 0.90 -3.22 -5.48
N ALA A 206 0.25 -4.21 -6.08
CA ALA A 206 0.87 -5.11 -7.05
C ALA A 206 1.26 -4.38 -8.34
N ARG A 207 0.56 -3.30 -8.70
CA ARG A 207 0.93 -2.39 -9.79
C ARG A 207 2.08 -1.46 -9.39
N GLN A 208 2.16 -1.01 -8.13
CA GLN A 208 3.22 -0.14 -7.62
C GLN A 208 4.52 -0.89 -7.26
N GLY A 209 4.44 -2.09 -6.68
CA GLY A 209 5.58 -2.92 -6.25
C GLY A 209 6.27 -3.70 -7.39
N ARG A 210 6.10 -3.26 -8.64
CA ARG A 210 6.55 -3.98 -9.84
C ARG A 210 7.58 -3.24 -10.70
N GLN A 211 8.40 -2.35 -10.14
CA GLN A 211 9.43 -1.68 -10.96
C GLN A 211 10.75 -1.37 -10.22
N GLU A 212 11.48 -2.40 -9.76
CA GLU A 212 12.94 -2.28 -9.56
C GLU A 212 13.65 -2.44 -10.90
N SER A 213 14.43 -1.43 -11.30
CA SER A 213 15.09 -1.36 -12.61
C SER A 213 16.48 -1.98 -12.56
N PHE A 214 16.70 -3.05 -13.33
CA PHE A 214 17.98 -3.76 -13.44
C PHE A 214 18.58 -3.61 -14.83
N ASP A 215 19.91 -3.64 -14.91
CA ASP A 215 20.60 -3.77 -16.19
C ASP A 215 20.44 -5.19 -16.73
N TRP A 216 20.02 -5.26 -17.98
CA TRP A 216 19.65 -6.45 -18.73
C TRP A 216 18.70 -7.36 -17.93
N PRO A 217 17.46 -6.92 -17.67
CA PRO A 217 16.55 -7.56 -16.71
C PRO A 217 16.12 -8.98 -17.11
N THR A 218 16.26 -9.34 -18.39
CA THR A 218 15.96 -10.68 -18.93
C THR A 218 17.17 -11.62 -18.90
N ILE A 219 18.37 -11.13 -18.59
CA ILE A 219 19.59 -11.92 -18.43
C ILE A 219 19.73 -12.22 -16.94
N GLU A 220 19.00 -13.23 -16.48
CA GLU A 220 18.72 -13.46 -15.06
C GLU A 220 19.03 -14.87 -14.57
N TRP A 221 19.78 -15.66 -15.35
CA TRP A 221 20.17 -17.03 -14.97
C TRP A 221 21.64 -17.10 -14.56
N VAL A 222 21.94 -17.90 -13.55
CA VAL A 222 23.29 -18.16 -13.03
C VAL A 222 23.54 -19.65 -12.91
N LYS A 223 24.79 -20.10 -12.94
CA LYS A 223 25.16 -21.50 -12.70
C LYS A 223 26.31 -21.58 -11.72
N VAL A 224 26.21 -22.51 -10.79
CA VAL A 224 27.30 -22.82 -9.84
C VAL A 224 28.46 -23.42 -10.64
N PRO A 225 29.69 -22.88 -10.51
CA PRO A 225 30.87 -23.47 -11.14
C PRO A 225 31.14 -24.89 -10.65
N ILE A 226 31.45 -25.79 -11.58
CA ILE A 226 31.71 -27.21 -11.31
C ILE A 226 33.10 -27.64 -11.79
N ASP A 227 33.59 -28.74 -11.25
CA ASP A 227 34.68 -29.50 -11.85
C ASP A 227 34.14 -30.26 -13.09
N ARG A 228 34.89 -30.28 -14.20
CA ARG A 228 34.38 -30.88 -15.46
C ARG A 228 34.51 -32.40 -15.50
N GLU A 229 35.38 -32.97 -14.68
CA GLU A 229 35.57 -34.42 -14.58
C GLU A 229 34.57 -35.00 -13.57
N THR A 230 34.43 -34.38 -12.38
CA THR A 230 33.54 -34.89 -11.34
C THR A 230 32.11 -34.37 -11.43
N GLN A 231 31.89 -33.26 -12.15
CA GLN A 231 30.61 -32.53 -12.25
C GLN A 231 30.08 -31.94 -10.92
N GLU A 232 30.88 -31.98 -9.86
CA GLU A 232 30.54 -31.43 -8.55
C GLU A 232 30.93 -29.95 -8.46
N PRO A 233 30.26 -29.16 -7.58
CA PRO A 233 30.64 -27.77 -7.33
C PRO A 233 32.11 -27.63 -6.93
N ASN A 234 32.86 -26.80 -7.65
CA ASN A 234 34.30 -26.62 -7.41
C ASN A 234 34.61 -25.51 -6.38
N GLY A 235 33.58 -24.94 -5.74
CA GLY A 235 33.71 -23.88 -4.74
C GLY A 235 34.01 -22.47 -5.29
N SER A 236 34.18 -22.30 -6.61
CA SER A 236 34.37 -20.97 -7.20
C SER A 236 33.08 -20.14 -7.15
N PRO A 237 33.16 -18.81 -6.97
CA PRO A 237 31.99 -17.96 -6.96
C PRO A 237 31.38 -17.81 -8.36
N ILE A 238 30.06 -17.60 -8.40
CA ILE A 238 29.34 -17.24 -9.62
C ILE A 238 29.82 -15.86 -10.08
N ARG A 239 30.15 -15.72 -11.37
CA ARG A 239 30.75 -14.48 -11.90
C ARG A 239 29.85 -13.69 -12.84
N MET A 240 28.85 -14.32 -13.46
CA MET A 240 28.06 -13.68 -14.52
C MET A 240 26.62 -14.18 -14.54
N ARG A 241 25.74 -13.34 -15.10
CA ARG A 241 24.35 -13.66 -15.45
C ARG A 241 24.24 -13.99 -16.95
N HIS A 242 23.33 -14.89 -17.29
CA HIS A 242 23.12 -15.41 -18.64
C HIS A 242 21.64 -15.50 -18.99
N PHE A 243 21.34 -15.72 -20.27
CA PHE A 243 20.08 -16.33 -20.67
C PHE A 243 20.09 -17.82 -20.36
N LEU A 244 18.91 -18.41 -20.15
CA LEU A 244 18.78 -19.85 -19.93
C LEU A 244 19.37 -20.67 -21.09
N ASP A 245 19.30 -20.16 -22.32
CA ASP A 245 19.79 -20.81 -23.54
C ASP A 245 21.21 -20.39 -23.96
N CYS A 246 22.02 -19.86 -23.05
CA CYS A 246 23.39 -19.46 -23.35
C CYS A 246 24.24 -20.66 -23.82
N SER A 247 24.99 -20.49 -24.91
CA SER A 247 25.82 -21.54 -25.53
C SER A 247 27.01 -21.98 -24.67
N HIS A 248 27.43 -21.19 -23.68
CA HIS A 248 28.63 -21.44 -22.88
C HIS A 248 28.36 -22.05 -21.51
N TRP A 249 27.19 -22.67 -21.32
CA TRP A 249 27.02 -23.56 -20.18
C TRP A 249 28.00 -24.72 -20.24
N PHE A 250 28.43 -25.25 -19.09
CA PHE A 250 29.29 -26.43 -19.04
C PHE A 250 28.57 -27.63 -19.66
N ARG A 251 29.01 -28.06 -20.85
CA ARG A 251 28.45 -29.21 -21.59
C ARG A 251 29.50 -30.31 -21.76
N GLY A 252 29.02 -31.54 -21.76
CA GLY A 252 29.78 -32.76 -22.03
C GLY A 252 29.94 -33.03 -23.53
N ALA A 253 30.62 -34.12 -23.88
CA ALA A 253 30.82 -34.53 -25.27
C ALA A 253 29.52 -34.92 -26.00
N ASP A 254 28.46 -35.22 -25.25
CA ASP A 254 27.11 -35.53 -25.74
C ASP A 254 26.18 -34.30 -25.77
N ASP A 255 26.75 -33.10 -25.65
CA ASP A 255 26.05 -31.81 -25.57
C ASP A 255 25.09 -31.65 -24.37
N ARG A 256 25.10 -32.59 -23.42
CA ARG A 256 24.29 -32.50 -22.20
C ARG A 256 24.94 -31.55 -21.20
N LEU A 257 24.09 -30.83 -20.48
CA LEU A 257 24.51 -29.93 -19.40
C LEU A 257 25.15 -30.76 -18.27
N LEU A 258 26.35 -30.36 -17.86
CA LEU A 258 27.09 -30.97 -16.75
C LEU A 258 26.70 -30.31 -15.43
N GLY A 259 26.59 -31.11 -14.36
CA GLY A 259 26.22 -30.65 -13.01
C GLY A 259 24.77 -30.13 -12.90
N GLU A 260 24.46 -29.44 -11.80
CA GLU A 260 23.12 -28.93 -11.51
C GLU A 260 22.61 -27.91 -12.55
N PRO A 261 21.29 -27.83 -12.81
CA PRO A 261 20.71 -26.87 -13.74
C PRO A 261 20.99 -25.40 -13.34
N PRO A 262 20.99 -24.45 -14.29
CA PRO A 262 21.06 -23.03 -13.96
C PRO A 262 19.90 -22.62 -13.05
N LEU A 263 20.17 -21.67 -12.16
CA LEU A 263 19.22 -21.11 -11.22
C LEU A 263 18.85 -19.68 -11.63
N LEU A 264 17.67 -19.23 -11.23
CA LEU A 264 17.33 -17.82 -11.31
C LEU A 264 18.21 -17.03 -10.33
N ALA A 265 18.78 -15.93 -10.81
CA ALA A 265 19.58 -15.02 -10.00
C ALA A 265 18.70 -14.41 -8.89
N THR A 266 19.26 -14.30 -7.69
CA THR A 266 18.64 -13.52 -6.60
C THR A 266 18.73 -12.02 -6.91
N ASN A 267 17.98 -11.18 -6.20
CA ASN A 267 18.08 -9.73 -6.40
C ASN A 267 19.48 -9.20 -6.08
N ASP A 268 20.19 -9.80 -5.11
CA ASP A 268 21.59 -9.46 -4.81
C ASP A 268 22.54 -9.85 -5.96
N GLN A 269 22.30 -10.98 -6.61
CA GLN A 269 23.06 -11.39 -7.80
C GLN A 269 22.72 -10.54 -9.02
N MET A 270 21.47 -10.09 -9.16
CA MET A 270 21.07 -9.12 -10.20
C MET A 270 21.77 -7.77 -10.04
N ARG A 271 22.05 -7.36 -8.80
CA ARG A 271 22.82 -6.14 -8.46
C ARG A 271 24.33 -6.33 -8.60
N GLY A 272 24.85 -7.47 -8.16
CA GLY A 272 26.29 -7.69 -7.99
C GLY A 272 26.99 -8.36 -9.17
N LEU A 273 26.28 -9.07 -10.04
CA LEU A 273 26.88 -9.82 -11.14
C LEU A 273 26.66 -9.14 -12.50
N PRO A 274 27.72 -8.99 -13.32
CA PRO A 274 27.59 -8.49 -14.68
C PRO A 274 26.83 -9.49 -15.57
N ALA A 275 26.13 -8.96 -16.58
CA ALA A 275 25.54 -9.77 -17.64
C ALA A 275 26.62 -10.26 -18.62
N CYS A 276 26.51 -11.50 -19.07
CA CYS A 276 27.39 -12.09 -20.08
C CYS A 276 27.34 -11.28 -21.39
N LEU A 277 28.51 -10.90 -21.92
CA LEU A 277 28.60 -10.07 -23.13
C LEU A 277 27.92 -10.69 -24.37
N THR A 278 27.99 -12.01 -24.52
CA THR A 278 27.28 -12.72 -25.61
C THR A 278 25.76 -12.63 -25.44
N CYS A 279 25.26 -12.74 -24.21
CA CYS A 279 23.83 -12.58 -23.92
C CYS A 279 23.39 -11.12 -24.12
N VAL A 280 24.23 -10.15 -23.76
CA VAL A 280 23.99 -8.73 -24.01
C VAL A 280 23.89 -8.44 -25.51
N ALA A 281 24.81 -8.97 -26.33
CA ALA A 281 24.76 -8.81 -27.78
C ALA A 281 23.47 -9.41 -28.37
N LYS A 282 23.10 -10.62 -27.93
CA LYS A 282 21.83 -11.27 -28.31
C LYS A 282 20.62 -10.44 -27.90
N ALA A 283 20.60 -9.90 -26.68
CA ALA A 283 19.53 -9.04 -26.19
C ALA A 283 19.40 -7.73 -26.98
N LYS A 284 20.52 -7.10 -27.36
CA LYS A 284 20.54 -5.93 -28.25
C LYS A 284 19.95 -6.23 -29.62
N SER A 285 20.30 -7.38 -30.21
CA SER A 285 19.74 -7.79 -31.51
C SER A 285 18.23 -8.07 -31.46
N ALA A 286 17.70 -8.39 -30.28
CA ALA A 286 16.27 -8.61 -30.03
C ALA A 286 15.52 -7.35 -29.59
N ASN A 287 16.14 -6.16 -29.70
CA ASN A 287 15.58 -4.87 -29.27
C ASN A 287 15.09 -4.86 -27.80
N ASN A 288 15.81 -5.56 -26.92
CA ASN A 288 15.50 -5.59 -25.50
C ASN A 288 16.01 -4.30 -24.82
N PRO A 289 15.20 -3.64 -23.97
CA PRO A 289 15.48 -2.29 -23.46
C PRO A 289 16.77 -2.13 -22.65
N GLY A 290 17.51 -3.20 -22.34
CA GLY A 290 18.84 -3.14 -21.71
C GLY A 290 18.83 -2.67 -20.25
N ARG A 291 17.78 -1.98 -19.82
CA ARG A 291 17.47 -1.60 -18.45
C ARG A 291 15.96 -1.61 -18.26
N GLY A 292 15.47 -2.14 -17.13
CA GLY A 292 14.03 -2.20 -16.86
C GLY A 292 13.67 -3.17 -15.75
N PRO A 293 12.37 -3.33 -15.44
CA PRO A 293 11.93 -4.29 -14.43
C PRO A 293 12.32 -5.71 -14.79
N ARG A 294 12.75 -6.49 -13.78
CA ARG A 294 13.00 -7.94 -13.91
C ARG A 294 11.73 -8.62 -14.45
N MET A 295 11.88 -9.49 -15.45
CA MET A 295 10.75 -10.31 -15.91
C MET A 295 10.52 -11.45 -14.92
N THR A 296 9.32 -11.57 -14.36
CA THR A 296 8.96 -12.70 -13.49
C THR A 296 8.60 -13.91 -14.34
N ALA A 297 8.95 -15.11 -13.88
CA ALA A 297 8.79 -16.39 -14.57
C ALA A 297 7.34 -16.85 -14.89
N ASP A 298 6.35 -15.94 -14.89
CA ASP A 298 4.97 -16.20 -15.31
C ASP A 298 4.76 -16.10 -16.84
N SER A 299 5.71 -16.64 -17.60
CA SER A 299 5.44 -17.16 -18.94
C SER A 299 6.21 -18.49 -19.10
N PRO A 300 5.56 -19.56 -19.59
CA PRO A 300 5.54 -20.91 -18.99
C PRO A 300 6.81 -21.75 -19.29
N ALA A 301 7.20 -22.79 -18.50
CA ALA A 301 6.54 -24.11 -18.32
C ALA A 301 6.99 -24.89 -17.04
N PRO A 302 6.33 -26.01 -16.64
CA PRO A 302 6.08 -26.38 -15.22
C PRO A 302 6.91 -27.53 -14.63
N ALA A 303 6.91 -27.66 -13.29
CA ALA A 303 7.17 -28.94 -12.61
C ALA A 303 6.37 -29.16 -11.28
N THR A 304 5.76 -30.35 -11.25
CA THR A 304 4.99 -31.20 -10.32
C THR A 304 4.93 -30.96 -8.80
N ILE A 305 3.71 -31.09 -8.22
CA ILE A 305 3.36 -31.07 -6.77
C ILE A 305 2.89 -32.47 -6.30
N PRO A 306 3.15 -32.91 -5.04
CA PRO A 306 2.74 -34.24 -4.54
C PRO A 306 1.21 -34.40 -4.42
N LYS A 307 0.69 -35.61 -4.63
CA LYS A 307 -0.74 -35.91 -4.57
C LYS A 307 -1.28 -35.78 -3.13
N ALA A 308 -2.13 -34.79 -2.90
CA ALA A 308 -2.89 -34.61 -1.67
C ALA A 308 -3.86 -35.78 -1.41
N SER A 309 -3.96 -36.18 -0.15
CA SER A 309 -4.89 -37.18 0.37
C SER A 309 -6.36 -36.74 0.22
N ARG A 310 -7.26 -37.73 0.23
CA ARG A 310 -8.71 -37.63 -0.07
C ARG A 310 -9.52 -36.85 0.99
N PHE A 311 -9.25 -35.57 1.22
CA PHE A 311 -10.22 -34.70 1.88
C PHE A 311 -11.34 -34.34 0.89
N PRO A 312 -12.63 -34.59 1.22
CA PRO A 312 -13.73 -34.16 0.38
C PRO A 312 -13.71 -32.63 0.29
N ARG A 313 -13.61 -32.11 -0.93
CA ARG A 313 -13.69 -30.67 -1.17
C ARG A 313 -15.08 -30.18 -0.78
N PRO A 314 -15.21 -28.99 -0.16
CA PRO A 314 -16.51 -28.34 0.01
C PRO A 314 -17.25 -28.35 -1.34
N ARG A 315 -18.56 -28.67 -1.32
CA ARG A 315 -19.38 -28.69 -2.56
C ARG A 315 -19.53 -27.31 -3.18
N ASP A 316 -19.29 -26.28 -2.38
CA ASP A 316 -19.19 -24.89 -2.79
C ASP A 316 -17.72 -24.56 -3.09
N THR A 317 -17.43 -23.96 -4.24
CA THR A 317 -16.06 -23.65 -4.67
C THR A 317 -15.57 -22.29 -4.18
N ALA A 318 -16.44 -21.48 -3.59
CA ALA A 318 -16.10 -20.20 -2.99
C ALA A 318 -15.47 -20.42 -1.60
N THR A 319 -14.21 -19.98 -1.43
CA THR A 319 -13.56 -19.96 -0.11
C THR A 319 -13.98 -18.76 0.74
N ASP A 320 -14.62 -17.78 0.11
CA ASP A 320 -15.05 -16.53 0.72
C ASP A 320 -16.57 -16.38 0.56
N GLY A 321 -17.26 -16.11 1.67
CA GLY A 321 -18.70 -15.89 1.74
C GLY A 321 -19.01 -14.53 2.37
N ILE A 322 -20.20 -13.99 2.08
CA ILE A 322 -20.62 -12.66 2.55
C ILE A 322 -21.52 -12.80 3.77
N ALA A 323 -21.23 -12.04 4.81
CA ALA A 323 -22.09 -11.87 5.98
C ALA A 323 -22.58 -10.42 6.09
N LEU A 324 -23.90 -10.23 6.24
CA LEU A 324 -24.46 -8.95 6.68
C LEU A 324 -24.09 -8.75 8.15
N ILE A 325 -23.20 -7.78 8.44
CA ILE A 325 -22.77 -7.50 9.81
C ILE A 325 -23.25 -6.12 10.29
N ALA A 326 -23.75 -6.08 11.52
CA ALA A 326 -24.09 -4.82 12.17
C ALA A 326 -22.79 -4.05 12.50
N VAL A 327 -22.71 -2.78 12.08
CA VAL A 327 -21.54 -1.93 12.30
C VAL A 327 -21.72 -1.10 13.58
N ARG A 328 -20.67 -1.09 14.43
CA ARG A 328 -20.63 -0.35 15.71
C ARG A 328 -20.17 1.10 15.47
N ARG A 329 -21.11 2.05 15.40
CA ARG A 329 -20.85 3.45 14.99
C ARG A 329 -20.09 4.26 16.04
N GLU A 330 -20.31 3.94 17.32
CA GLU A 330 -19.68 4.58 18.48
C GLU A 330 -18.18 4.29 18.58
N GLN A 331 -17.72 3.17 18.03
CA GLN A 331 -16.35 2.68 18.20
C GLN A 331 -15.29 3.66 17.67
N ARG A 332 -15.61 4.35 16.56
CA ARG A 332 -14.75 5.39 16.01
C ARG A 332 -14.56 6.55 16.98
N PHE A 333 -15.65 6.97 17.62
CA PHE A 333 -15.66 8.13 18.52
C PHE A 333 -15.02 7.79 19.87
N LEU A 334 -15.28 6.59 20.41
CA LEU A 334 -14.56 6.06 21.59
C LEU A 334 -13.06 6.05 21.37
N ARG A 335 -12.63 5.51 20.23
CA ARG A 335 -11.22 5.45 19.86
C ARG A 335 -10.60 6.83 19.71
N GLN A 336 -11.30 7.77 19.08
CA GLN A 336 -10.82 9.15 18.93
C GLN A 336 -10.72 9.85 20.29
N HIS A 337 -11.72 9.70 21.15
CA HIS A 337 -11.73 10.28 22.50
C HIS A 337 -10.56 9.76 23.35
N LEU A 338 -10.32 8.45 23.32
CA LEU A 338 -9.25 7.83 24.10
C LEU A 338 -7.84 8.14 23.56
N LEU A 339 -7.64 8.27 22.25
CA LEU A 339 -6.31 8.53 21.67
C LEU A 339 -5.98 10.03 21.61
N GLY A 340 -6.95 10.88 21.31
CA GLY A 340 -6.71 12.28 20.96
C GLY A 340 -5.77 12.40 19.75
N ASP A 341 -4.87 13.40 19.79
CA ASP A 341 -3.86 13.63 18.76
C ASP A 341 -2.51 12.95 19.06
N ARG A 342 -2.50 11.98 19.99
CA ARG A 342 -1.28 11.30 20.41
C ARG A 342 -0.76 10.37 19.32
N THR A 343 0.54 10.47 19.03
CA THR A 343 1.24 9.57 18.09
C THR A 343 1.56 8.21 18.70
N GLU A 344 1.55 8.12 20.04
CA GLU A 344 1.64 6.88 20.80
C GLU A 344 0.83 6.98 22.09
N ALA A 345 0.28 5.86 22.57
CA ALA A 345 -0.46 5.80 23.83
C ALA A 345 -0.21 4.47 24.56
N PRO A 346 -0.27 4.44 25.90
CA PRO A 346 -0.08 3.22 26.65
C PRO A 346 -1.31 2.31 26.54
N CYS A 347 -1.07 1.00 26.49
CA CYS A 347 -2.13 0.02 26.75
C CYS A 347 -2.49 0.03 28.24
N ALA A 348 -3.77 0.12 28.59
CA ALA A 348 -4.25 0.15 29.97
C ALA A 348 -3.99 -1.15 30.77
N ILE A 349 -3.65 -2.26 30.10
CA ILE A 349 -3.43 -3.59 30.70
C ILE A 349 -1.94 -3.89 30.88
N CYS A 350 -1.13 -3.66 29.84
CA CYS A 350 0.30 -4.02 29.86
C CYS A 350 1.26 -2.82 29.86
N ASP A 351 0.74 -1.59 29.86
CA ASP A 351 1.47 -0.31 29.89
C ASP A 351 2.45 -0.06 28.73
N ARG A 352 2.54 -0.97 27.76
CA ARG A 352 3.35 -0.77 26.56
C ARG A 352 2.87 0.47 25.80
N LEU A 353 3.79 1.40 25.54
CA LEU A 353 3.57 2.54 24.68
C LEU A 353 3.56 2.05 23.22
N LEU A 354 2.45 2.25 22.51
CA LEU A 354 2.25 1.70 21.18
C LEU A 354 1.64 2.74 20.23
N PRO A 355 1.91 2.63 18.92
CA PRO A 355 1.27 3.48 17.93
C PRO A 355 -0.24 3.18 17.85
N PRO A 356 -1.09 4.18 17.53
CA PRO A 356 -2.54 4.04 17.45
C PRO A 356 -3.02 2.78 16.74
N ARG A 357 -2.41 2.40 15.61
CA ARG A 357 -2.78 1.21 14.81
C ARG A 357 -2.74 -0.12 15.58
N LEU A 358 -1.95 -0.22 16.65
CA LEU A 358 -1.83 -1.42 17.49
C LEU A 358 -2.67 -1.36 18.78
N LEU A 359 -3.38 -0.27 19.00
CA LEU A 359 -4.32 -0.12 20.10
C LEU A 359 -5.75 -0.28 19.57
N VAL A 360 -6.68 -0.66 20.42
CA VAL A 360 -8.13 -0.71 20.19
C VAL A 360 -8.86 -0.12 21.39
N ALA A 361 -10.02 0.48 21.15
CA ALA A 361 -10.92 0.90 22.22
C ALA A 361 -11.72 -0.33 22.69
N ALA A 362 -11.16 -1.09 23.63
CA ALA A 362 -11.81 -2.26 24.20
C ALA A 362 -12.92 -1.80 25.14
N HIS A 363 -14.14 -2.32 24.97
CA HIS A 363 -15.21 -2.04 25.93
C HIS A 363 -14.86 -2.70 27.27
N ILE A 364 -15.03 -1.97 28.37
CA ILE A 364 -14.69 -2.48 29.71
C ILE A 364 -15.70 -3.54 30.14
N ALA A 365 -16.98 -3.32 29.86
CA ALA A 365 -18.04 -4.32 30.00
C ALA A 365 -18.49 -4.80 28.61
N PRO A 366 -18.98 -6.05 28.48
CA PRO A 366 -19.43 -6.57 27.20
C PRO A 366 -20.48 -5.67 26.54
N ARG A 367 -20.25 -5.30 25.27
CA ARG A 367 -21.11 -4.33 24.57
C ARG A 367 -22.60 -4.69 24.56
N TYR A 368 -22.92 -5.98 24.50
CA TYR A 368 -24.30 -6.46 24.47
C TYR A 368 -25.04 -6.19 25.79
N SER A 369 -24.35 -6.01 26.92
CA SER A 369 -24.94 -5.72 28.22
C SER A 369 -25.11 -4.22 28.49
N LEU A 370 -24.63 -3.36 27.59
CA LEU A 370 -24.72 -1.90 27.72
C LEU A 370 -25.89 -1.32 26.91
N GLY A 371 -26.63 -0.39 27.50
CA GLY A 371 -27.62 0.45 26.81
C GLY A 371 -26.98 1.51 25.91
N GLU A 372 -27.77 2.21 25.08
CA GLU A 372 -27.22 3.20 24.14
C GLU A 372 -26.51 4.36 24.82
N ALA A 373 -27.10 4.92 25.89
CA ALA A 373 -26.47 5.99 26.66
C ALA A 373 -25.13 5.55 27.26
N GLU A 374 -25.06 4.32 27.77
CA GLU A 374 -23.84 3.76 28.36
C GLU A 374 -22.77 3.44 27.32
N ARG A 375 -23.17 3.07 26.08
CA ARG A 375 -22.26 2.89 24.94
C ARG A 375 -21.68 4.23 24.44
N LEU A 376 -22.41 5.33 24.64
CA LEU A 376 -21.98 6.68 24.26
C LEU A 376 -21.25 7.43 25.38
N ASP A 377 -21.17 6.84 26.58
CA ASP A 377 -20.40 7.39 27.69
C ASP A 377 -18.90 7.06 27.52
N PHE A 378 -18.23 7.89 26.73
CA PHE A 378 -16.83 7.68 26.34
C PHE A 378 -15.84 7.80 27.50
N THR A 379 -16.28 8.35 28.63
CA THR A 379 -15.46 8.49 29.84
C THR A 379 -15.23 7.15 30.52
N SER A 380 -16.14 6.20 30.35
CA SER A 380 -16.14 4.98 31.16
C SER A 380 -16.53 3.71 30.42
N ALA A 381 -17.05 3.80 29.19
CA ALA A 381 -17.43 2.62 28.41
C ALA A 381 -16.24 1.78 27.91
N ALA A 382 -15.07 2.39 27.69
CA ALA A 382 -13.94 1.73 27.04
C ALA A 382 -12.58 2.17 27.58
N MET A 383 -11.56 1.36 27.32
CA MET A 383 -10.15 1.66 27.57
C MET A 383 -9.29 1.28 26.37
N LEU A 384 -8.03 1.75 26.34
CA LEU A 384 -7.08 1.33 25.29
C LEU A 384 -6.45 -0.01 25.63
N ALA A 385 -6.70 -1.03 24.80
CA ALA A 385 -6.04 -2.33 24.88
C ALA A 385 -5.18 -2.56 23.62
N CYS A 386 -4.10 -3.34 23.73
CA CYS A 386 -3.26 -3.65 22.57
C CYS A 386 -3.79 -4.88 21.80
N ARG A 387 -3.65 -4.83 20.48
CA ARG A 387 -3.93 -5.95 19.56
C ARG A 387 -2.87 -7.04 19.57
N LEU A 388 -1.80 -6.86 20.35
CA LEU A 388 -0.74 -7.85 20.50
C LEU A 388 -1.16 -9.01 21.44
N GLY A 389 -2.25 -8.85 22.20
CA GLY A 389 -2.81 -9.93 23.01
C GLY A 389 -3.73 -9.46 24.14
N CYS A 390 -3.53 -8.26 24.69
CA CYS A 390 -4.29 -7.81 25.86
C CYS A 390 -5.81 -7.66 25.60
N ASP A 391 -6.19 -7.22 24.39
CA ASP A 391 -7.60 -7.14 23.98
C ASP A 391 -8.27 -8.52 24.03
N ALA A 392 -7.65 -9.53 23.41
CA ALA A 392 -8.17 -10.89 23.37
C ALA A 392 -8.18 -11.58 24.75
N LEU A 393 -7.12 -11.42 25.55
CA LEU A 393 -7.05 -12.01 26.89
C LEU A 393 -8.14 -11.47 27.82
N PHE A 394 -8.43 -10.16 27.72
CA PHE A 394 -9.49 -9.52 28.47
C PHE A 394 -10.87 -9.91 27.94
N GLU A 395 -11.12 -9.78 26.63
CA GLU A 395 -12.42 -10.11 26.00
C GLU A 395 -12.86 -11.57 26.23
N HIS A 396 -11.90 -12.51 26.29
CA HIS A 396 -12.19 -13.91 26.57
C HIS A 396 -12.21 -14.27 28.07
N GLY A 397 -11.99 -13.30 28.96
CA GLY A 397 -12.08 -13.47 30.41
C GLY A 397 -10.91 -14.23 31.04
N TYR A 398 -9.79 -14.42 30.34
CA TYR A 398 -8.59 -15.04 30.94
C TYR A 398 -7.96 -14.14 32.01
N ILE A 399 -8.09 -12.82 31.83
CA ILE A 399 -7.74 -11.81 32.82
C ILE A 399 -8.97 -10.96 33.15
N ALA A 400 -9.12 -10.62 34.43
CA ALA A 400 -10.13 -9.67 34.91
C ALA A 400 -9.48 -8.63 35.83
N VAL A 401 -10.21 -7.58 36.16
CA VAL A 401 -9.76 -6.56 37.12
C VAL A 401 -10.52 -6.74 38.43
N ASP A 402 -9.81 -6.89 39.54
CA ASP A 402 -10.37 -6.99 40.90
C ASP A 402 -10.97 -5.66 41.40
N ASP A 403 -11.49 -5.64 42.63
CA ASP A 403 -12.16 -4.45 43.19
C ASP A 403 -11.16 -3.37 43.61
N GLU A 404 -9.88 -3.72 43.69
CA GLU A 404 -8.75 -2.84 43.97
C GLU A 404 -8.10 -2.28 42.68
N GLY A 405 -8.48 -2.79 41.51
CA GLY A 405 -7.98 -2.34 40.21
C GLY A 405 -6.76 -3.11 39.68
N HIS A 406 -6.48 -4.31 40.19
CA HIS A 406 -5.39 -5.17 39.73
C HIS A 406 -5.89 -6.29 38.82
N LEU A 407 -5.02 -6.71 37.89
CA LEU A 407 -5.27 -7.85 37.03
C LEU A 407 -5.18 -9.14 37.83
N VAL A 408 -6.23 -9.95 37.76
CA VAL A 408 -6.28 -11.30 38.31
C VAL A 408 -6.48 -12.31 37.19
N ALA A 409 -5.90 -13.49 37.33
CA ALA A 409 -6.28 -14.62 36.51
C ALA A 409 -7.73 -14.96 36.85
N HIS A 410 -8.55 -15.20 35.82
CA HIS A 410 -9.98 -15.35 36.02
C HIS A 410 -10.50 -16.66 35.43
N ARG A 411 -10.28 -16.89 34.13
CA ARG A 411 -10.55 -18.17 33.48
C ARG A 411 -9.28 -19.02 33.35
N ASP A 412 -9.43 -20.34 33.49
CA ASP A 412 -8.33 -21.30 33.35
C ASP A 412 -7.70 -21.27 31.95
N ALA A 413 -6.36 -21.34 31.91
CA ALA A 413 -5.61 -21.39 30.67
C ALA A 413 -5.46 -22.84 30.17
N GLU A 414 -5.92 -23.10 28.95
CA GLU A 414 -5.98 -24.44 28.34
C GLU A 414 -4.64 -24.93 27.76
N SER A 415 -3.61 -24.07 27.75
CA SER A 415 -2.27 -24.40 27.24
C SER A 415 -1.18 -23.69 28.02
N ALA A 416 0.03 -24.26 28.01
CA ALA A 416 1.19 -23.68 28.68
C ALA A 416 1.52 -22.26 28.16
N ALA A 417 1.43 -22.04 26.85
CA ALA A 417 1.71 -20.72 26.26
C ALA A 417 0.70 -19.65 26.70
N LEU A 418 -0.58 -20.03 26.82
CA LEU A 418 -1.63 -19.15 27.32
C LEU A 418 -1.43 -18.86 28.82
N SER A 419 -1.10 -19.89 29.61
CA SER A 419 -0.82 -19.75 31.04
C SER A 419 0.34 -18.78 31.30
N LEU A 420 1.41 -18.87 30.50
CA LEU A 420 2.53 -17.92 30.57
C LEU A 420 2.06 -16.50 30.28
N SER A 421 1.31 -16.32 29.18
CA SER A 421 0.79 -15.00 28.77
C SER A 421 -0.11 -14.34 29.82
N VAL A 422 -0.93 -15.13 30.53
CA VAL A 422 -1.76 -14.65 31.65
C VAL A 422 -0.89 -14.29 32.84
N SER A 423 0.01 -15.19 33.25
CA SER A 423 0.86 -15.01 34.44
C SER A 423 1.75 -13.76 34.39
N GLU A 424 2.21 -13.34 33.20
CA GLU A 424 2.99 -12.12 32.99
C GLU A 424 2.22 -10.82 33.28
N LEU A 425 0.89 -10.89 33.26
CA LEU A 425 -0.01 -9.75 33.42
C LEU A 425 -0.64 -9.66 34.82
N VAL A 426 -0.83 -10.80 35.50
CA VAL A 426 -1.44 -10.85 36.84
C VAL A 426 -0.66 -10.01 37.85
N GLY A 427 -1.40 -9.28 38.69
CA GLY A 427 -0.88 -8.37 39.72
C GLY A 427 -0.60 -6.94 39.24
N ARG A 428 -0.64 -6.67 37.92
CA ARG A 428 -0.48 -5.30 37.40
C ARG A 428 -1.71 -4.45 37.71
N ARG A 429 -1.49 -3.17 37.99
CA ARG A 429 -2.56 -2.19 38.18
C ARG A 429 -3.06 -1.67 36.83
N VAL A 430 -4.38 -1.66 36.64
CA VAL A 430 -4.99 -1.16 35.39
C VAL A 430 -5.18 0.35 35.46
N ALA A 431 -4.51 1.08 34.57
CA ALA A 431 -4.55 2.55 34.55
C ALA A 431 -5.96 3.13 34.31
N ALA A 432 -6.84 2.36 33.67
CA ALA A 432 -8.23 2.76 33.41
C ALA A 432 -9.18 2.50 34.59
N PHE A 433 -8.73 1.92 35.70
CA PHE A 433 -9.57 1.63 36.86
C PHE A 433 -9.76 2.88 37.74
N GLY A 434 -11.01 3.26 37.97
CA GLY A 434 -11.41 4.36 38.85
C GLY A 434 -12.90 4.35 39.13
N PRO A 435 -13.44 5.32 39.91
CA PRO A 435 -14.83 5.31 40.36
C PRO A 435 -15.86 5.20 39.22
N ALA A 436 -15.59 5.82 38.07
CA ALA A 436 -16.49 5.80 36.91
C ALA A 436 -16.45 4.47 36.13
N THR A 437 -15.35 3.72 36.19
CA THR A 437 -15.14 2.48 35.42
C THR A 437 -15.27 1.22 36.26
N ALA A 438 -15.10 1.32 37.59
CA ALA A 438 -15.17 0.19 38.51
C ALA A 438 -16.47 -0.66 38.38
N PRO A 439 -17.67 -0.06 38.24
CA PRO A 439 -18.90 -0.85 38.03
C PRO A 439 -18.85 -1.71 36.76
N ARG A 440 -18.19 -1.23 35.70
CA ARG A 440 -18.06 -1.95 34.43
C ARG A 440 -17.03 -3.07 34.51
N PHE A 441 -15.92 -2.87 35.23
CA PHE A 441 -14.95 -3.94 35.50
C PHE A 441 -15.56 -5.05 36.37
N SER A 442 -16.36 -4.68 37.37
CA SER A 442 -17.12 -5.64 38.19
C SER A 442 -18.13 -6.42 37.36
N SER A 443 -18.86 -5.74 36.47
CA SER A 443 -19.79 -6.39 35.52
C SER A 443 -19.08 -7.37 34.59
N HIS A 444 -17.92 -7.00 34.03
CA HIS A 444 -17.10 -7.89 33.21
C HIS A 444 -16.68 -9.15 33.98
N ARG A 445 -16.14 -8.98 35.19
CA ARG A 445 -15.71 -10.11 36.04
C ARG A 445 -16.86 -11.07 36.29
N THR A 446 -18.04 -10.54 36.65
CA THR A 446 -19.24 -11.33 36.93
C THR A 446 -19.73 -12.09 35.71
N LEU A 447 -19.73 -11.47 34.53
CA LEU A 447 -20.19 -12.09 33.28
C LEU A 447 -19.29 -13.22 32.79
N HIS A 448 -18.03 -13.24 33.23
CA HIS A 448 -17.07 -14.29 32.91
C HIS A 448 -16.81 -15.28 34.06
N GLN A 449 -17.61 -15.24 35.16
CA GLN A 449 -17.54 -16.21 36.26
C GLN A 449 -18.22 -17.55 35.96
N SER A 450 -18.92 -17.68 34.83
CA SER A 450 -19.70 -18.87 34.45
C SER A 450 -18.93 -19.85 33.57
#